data_AF-A9BB29-F1
#
_entry.id   AF-A9BB29-F1
#
_cell.length_a   1.000
_cell.length_b   1.000
_cell.length_c   1.000
_cell.angle_alpha   90.00
_cell.angle_beta   90.00
_cell.angle_gamma   90.00
#
_symmetry.space_group_name_H-M   'P 1'
#
loop_
_entity.id
_entity.type
_entity.pdbx_description
1 polymer ?
#
loop_
_entity_poly.entity_id
_entity_poly.type
_entity_poly.pdbx_seq_one_letter_code
_entity_poly.pdbx_strand_id
1 'polypeptide(L)'
;MKKNPFLIQSSLSGRLLFILLALLCLFQLPATAKNKQKNKPATDEDTFLYRTLGGSYICNARTAGIEFPKAVGIASGTYVQVLEGKHGGKVKSVGKKKLGREQLYTGAEFQVITAAIQFCPDKVPDDIKEKVKSALDKELKKKD
;
A
#
# COMPACT_ATOMS: atom_id res chain seq x y z
N MET A 1 37.69 -19.75 47.49
CA MET A 1 36.79 -19.17 46.47
C MET A 1 37.20 -17.73 46.20
N LYS A 2 37.82 -17.44 45.04
CA LYS A 2 38.18 -16.08 44.62
C LYS A 2 37.03 -15.49 43.80
N LYS A 3 36.47 -14.34 44.22
CA LYS A 3 35.50 -13.59 43.42
C LYS A 3 36.24 -12.87 42.29
N ASN A 4 35.86 -13.12 41.04
CA ASN A 4 36.43 -12.47 39.86
C ASN A 4 36.03 -10.98 39.81
N PRO A 5 36.98 -10.03 39.67
CA PRO A 5 36.71 -8.59 39.71
C PRO A 5 36.16 -8.01 38.39
N PHE A 6 35.85 -8.84 37.39
CA PHE A 6 35.48 -8.37 36.05
C PHE A 6 33.99 -7.97 35.89
N LEU A 7 33.17 -8.14 36.93
CA LEU A 7 31.71 -7.91 36.85
C LEU A 7 31.21 -6.55 37.36
N ILE A 8 32.07 -5.52 37.48
CA ILE A 8 31.65 -4.21 38.04
C ILE A 8 32.16 -3.00 37.23
N GLN A 9 32.44 -3.13 35.92
CA GLN A 9 32.83 -1.95 35.09
C GLN A 9 32.03 -1.75 33.80
N SER A 10 31.06 -2.61 33.46
CA SER A 10 30.36 -2.54 32.17
C SER A 10 29.04 -1.73 32.17
N SER A 11 28.60 -1.18 33.30
CA SER A 11 27.25 -0.57 33.37
C SER A 11 27.18 0.86 32.84
N LEU A 12 28.29 1.61 32.84
CA LEU A 12 28.30 3.03 32.45
C LEU A 12 28.53 3.23 30.95
N SER A 13 29.38 2.41 30.33
CA SER A 13 29.68 2.46 28.89
C SER A 13 28.50 1.97 28.03
N GLY A 14 27.77 0.95 28.48
CA GLY A 14 26.57 0.47 27.79
C GLY A 14 25.44 1.50 27.78
N ARG A 15 25.24 2.23 28.88
CA ARG A 15 24.22 3.29 28.97
C ARG A 15 24.53 4.47 28.05
N LEU A 16 25.80 4.86 27.94
CA LEU A 16 26.22 5.94 27.04
C LEU A 16 26.05 5.55 25.57
N LEU A 17 26.36 4.29 25.21
CA LEU A 17 26.18 3.78 23.85
C LEU A 17 24.70 3.71 23.45
N PHE A 18 23.82 3.28 24.36
CA PHE A 18 22.37 3.29 24.12
C PHE A 18 21.81 4.71 23.98
N ILE A 19 22.30 5.68 24.74
CA ILE A 19 21.89 7.10 24.61
C ILE A 19 22.37 7.67 23.27
N LEU A 20 23.61 7.37 22.84
CA LEU A 20 24.11 7.79 21.53
C LEU A 20 23.28 7.20 20.39
N LEU A 21 22.92 5.91 20.48
CA LEU A 21 22.09 5.22 19.50
C LEU A 21 20.66 5.81 19.45
N ALA A 22 20.08 6.15 20.61
CA ALA A 22 18.79 6.81 20.69
C ALA A 22 18.81 8.23 20.10
N LEU A 23 19.89 8.99 20.32
CA LEU A 23 20.09 10.31 19.72
C LEU A 23 20.25 10.25 18.19
N LEU A 24 20.92 9.22 17.66
CA LEU A 24 20.99 8.94 16.22
C LEU A 24 19.61 8.64 15.61
N CYS A 25 18.72 7.95 16.32
CA CYS A 25 17.34 7.74 15.87
C CYS A 25 16.52 9.04 15.84
N LEU A 26 16.74 9.95 16.78
CA LEU A 26 16.03 11.24 16.81
C LEU A 26 16.46 12.19 15.68
N PHE A 27 17.70 12.06 15.18
CA PHE A 27 18.20 12.84 14.05
C PHE A 27 17.57 12.45 12.70
N GLN A 28 16.96 11.25 12.62
CA GLN A 28 16.30 10.76 11.42
C GLN A 28 14.78 10.91 11.43
N LEU A 29 14.18 11.62 12.40
CA LEU A 29 12.79 12.01 12.20
C LEU A 29 12.74 12.85 10.92
N PRO A 30 12.09 12.39 9.84
CA PRO A 30 11.80 13.28 8.74
C PRO A 30 10.96 14.37 9.39
N ALA A 31 11.49 15.60 9.42
CA ALA A 31 10.66 16.75 9.67
C ALA A 31 9.43 16.52 8.80
N THR A 32 8.25 16.47 9.41
CA THR A 32 6.98 16.44 8.68
C THR A 32 6.83 17.82 8.05
N ALA A 33 7.72 18.13 7.10
CA ALA A 33 7.49 19.09 6.08
C ALA A 33 6.15 18.64 5.50
N LYS A 34 5.11 19.42 5.80
CA LYS A 34 3.93 19.51 4.95
C LYS A 34 4.49 19.86 3.58
N ASN A 35 4.86 18.82 2.84
CA ASN A 35 5.43 18.96 1.53
C ASN A 35 4.27 19.53 0.73
N LYS A 36 4.27 20.85 0.53
CA LYS A 36 3.50 21.51 -0.52
C LYS A 36 4.09 21.09 -1.88
N GLN A 37 4.39 19.81 -2.05
CA GLN A 37 4.66 19.25 -3.36
C GLN A 37 3.38 19.55 -4.13
N LYS A 38 3.50 20.23 -5.26
CA LYS A 38 2.38 20.27 -6.20
C LYS A 38 2.12 18.81 -6.57
N ASN A 39 1.10 18.21 -5.95
CA ASN A 39 0.79 16.81 -6.12
C ASN A 39 0.60 16.53 -7.63
N LYS A 40 1.61 15.86 -8.20
CA LYS A 40 1.60 15.43 -9.60
C LYS A 40 0.60 14.29 -9.72
N PRO A 41 -0.20 14.23 -10.80
CA PRO A 41 -1.05 13.06 -11.06
C PRO A 41 -0.23 11.78 -11.02
N ALA A 42 -0.82 10.71 -10.49
CA ALA A 42 -0.20 9.38 -10.50
C ALA A 42 0.06 8.96 -11.95
N THR A 43 1.28 8.54 -12.21
CA THR A 43 1.71 8.00 -13.51
C THR A 43 1.14 6.60 -13.73
N ASP A 44 1.30 6.09 -14.95
CA ASP A 44 0.86 4.72 -15.26
C ASP A 44 1.72 3.71 -14.48
N GLU A 45 3.00 4.01 -14.27
CA GLU A 45 3.91 3.24 -13.42
C GLU A 45 3.50 3.27 -11.95
N ASP A 46 3.11 4.44 -11.41
CA ASP A 46 2.58 4.54 -10.04
C ASP A 46 1.33 3.66 -9.89
N THR A 47 0.37 3.78 -10.80
CA THR A 47 -0.89 3.02 -10.73
C THR A 47 -0.67 1.52 -10.92
N PHE A 48 0.24 1.13 -11.80
CA PHE A 48 0.66 -0.27 -11.97
C PHE A 48 1.24 -0.83 -10.68
N LEU A 49 2.12 -0.08 -10.01
CA LEU A 49 2.72 -0.49 -8.75
C LEU A 49 1.64 -0.66 -7.67
N TYR A 50 0.76 0.32 -7.49
CA TYR A 50 -0.29 0.25 -6.46
C TYR A 50 -1.28 -0.89 -6.72
N ARG A 51 -1.63 -1.11 -7.99
CA ARG A 51 -2.46 -2.23 -8.43
C ARG A 51 -1.83 -3.57 -8.08
N THR A 52 -0.57 -3.78 -8.43
CA THR A 52 0.12 -5.06 -8.22
C THR A 52 0.38 -5.32 -6.72
N LEU A 53 0.68 -4.28 -5.95
CA LEU A 53 0.77 -4.36 -4.48
C LEU A 53 -0.59 -4.74 -3.86
N GLY A 54 -1.67 -4.08 -4.27
CA GLY A 54 -3.01 -4.37 -3.76
C GLY A 54 -3.49 -5.79 -4.12
N GLY A 55 -3.23 -6.24 -5.35
CA GLY A 55 -3.52 -7.62 -5.75
C GLY A 55 -2.74 -8.64 -4.92
N SER A 56 -1.44 -8.42 -4.72
CA SER A 56 -0.60 -9.27 -3.87
C SER A 56 -1.06 -9.29 -2.41
N TYR A 57 -1.47 -8.12 -1.89
CA TYR A 57 -2.04 -8.03 -0.55
C TYR A 57 -3.29 -8.89 -0.41
N ILE A 58 -4.21 -8.86 -1.39
CA ILE A 58 -5.41 -9.70 -1.38
C ILE A 58 -5.01 -11.18 -1.31
N CYS A 59 -4.06 -11.63 -2.13
CA CYS A 59 -3.59 -13.02 -2.12
C CYS A 59 -3.07 -13.45 -0.72
N ASN A 60 -2.24 -12.62 -0.11
CA ASN A 60 -1.68 -12.89 1.22
C ASN A 60 -2.74 -12.85 2.32
N ALA A 61 -3.63 -11.86 2.27
CA ALA A 61 -4.73 -11.70 3.22
C ALA A 61 -5.69 -12.91 3.16
N ARG A 62 -6.04 -13.38 1.96
CA ARG A 62 -6.87 -14.57 1.77
C ARG A 62 -6.20 -15.83 2.32
N THR A 63 -4.90 -15.97 2.10
CA THR A 63 -4.11 -17.07 2.67
C THR A 63 -4.09 -17.04 4.19
N ALA A 64 -4.10 -15.83 4.78
CA ALA A 64 -4.21 -15.63 6.23
C ALA A 64 -5.65 -15.72 6.78
N GLY A 65 -6.62 -16.15 5.97
CA GLY A 65 -8.02 -16.34 6.40
C GLY A 65 -8.85 -15.06 6.49
N ILE A 66 -8.39 -13.94 5.91
CA ILE A 66 -9.20 -12.71 5.84
C ILE A 66 -10.27 -12.87 4.76
N GLU A 67 -11.52 -12.54 5.08
CA GLU A 67 -12.64 -12.55 4.14
C GLU A 67 -12.38 -11.69 2.90
N PHE A 68 -12.81 -12.17 1.73
CA PHE A 68 -12.48 -11.53 0.45
C PHE A 68 -12.93 -10.06 0.36
N PRO A 69 -14.18 -9.68 0.70
CA PRO A 69 -14.59 -8.28 0.68
C PRO A 69 -13.75 -7.40 1.63
N LYS A 70 -13.34 -7.95 2.77
CA LYS A 70 -12.49 -7.23 3.74
C LYS A 70 -11.08 -7.03 3.21
N ALA A 71 -10.50 -8.05 2.57
CA ALA A 71 -9.19 -7.96 1.94
C ALA A 71 -9.18 -6.91 0.81
N VAL A 72 -10.21 -6.90 -0.04
CA VAL A 72 -10.39 -5.90 -1.11
C VAL A 72 -10.54 -4.49 -0.53
N GLY A 73 -11.36 -4.31 0.51
CA GLY A 73 -11.56 -3.00 1.15
C GLY A 73 -10.28 -2.43 1.73
N ILE A 74 -9.45 -3.26 2.38
CA ILE A 74 -8.15 -2.83 2.93
C ILE A 74 -7.15 -2.51 1.81
N ALA A 75 -7.05 -3.37 0.79
CA ALA A 75 -6.15 -3.13 -0.35
C ALA A 75 -6.51 -1.83 -1.08
N SER A 76 -7.79 -1.63 -1.37
CA SER A 76 -8.31 -0.46 -2.10
C SER A 76 -8.19 0.80 -1.26
N GLY A 77 -8.50 0.73 0.04
CA GLY A 77 -8.30 1.86 0.94
C GLY A 77 -6.85 2.27 1.07
N THR A 78 -5.93 1.32 1.09
CA THR A 78 -4.48 1.60 1.08
C THR A 78 -4.07 2.28 -0.24
N TYR A 79 -4.52 1.77 -1.38
CA TYR A 79 -4.30 2.40 -2.68
C TYR A 79 -4.80 3.85 -2.68
N VAL A 80 -6.06 4.09 -2.30
CA VAL A 80 -6.66 5.44 -2.31
C VAL A 80 -5.93 6.39 -1.37
N GLN A 81 -5.51 5.95 -0.18
CA GLN A 81 -4.72 6.77 0.73
C GLN A 81 -3.40 7.23 0.10
N VAL A 82 -2.71 6.35 -0.63
CA VAL A 82 -1.48 6.73 -1.36
C VAL A 82 -1.79 7.71 -2.49
N LEU A 83 -2.87 7.50 -3.24
CA LEU A 83 -3.30 8.45 -4.29
C LEU A 83 -3.66 9.82 -3.71
N GLU A 84 -4.39 9.89 -2.61
CA GLU A 84 -4.76 11.15 -1.96
C GLU A 84 -3.52 11.84 -1.39
N GLY A 85 -2.67 11.11 -0.66
CA GLY A 85 -1.50 11.65 0.03
C GLY A 85 -0.39 12.10 -0.92
N LYS A 86 0.03 11.25 -1.87
CA LYS A 86 1.17 11.52 -2.78
C LYS A 86 0.74 12.27 -4.04
N HIS A 87 -0.46 11.99 -4.55
CA HIS A 87 -0.93 12.48 -5.85
C HIS A 87 -2.14 13.42 -5.77
N GLY A 88 -2.65 13.73 -4.57
CA GLY A 88 -3.77 14.64 -4.38
C GLY A 88 -5.08 14.13 -4.99
N GLY A 89 -5.21 12.81 -5.17
CA GLY A 89 -6.35 12.17 -5.80
C GLY A 89 -6.42 12.37 -7.32
N LYS A 90 -5.28 12.62 -7.98
CA LYS A 90 -5.17 12.82 -9.43
C LYS A 90 -4.48 11.63 -10.07
N VAL A 91 -4.96 11.19 -11.23
CA VAL A 91 -4.40 10.06 -11.99
C VAL A 91 -4.24 10.49 -13.45
N LYS A 92 -3.05 10.33 -14.02
CA LYS A 92 -2.67 10.89 -15.32
C LYS A 92 -3.57 10.42 -16.47
N SER A 93 -3.94 9.14 -16.48
CA SER A 93 -4.77 8.52 -17.53
C SER A 93 -6.19 9.09 -17.62
N VAL A 94 -6.68 9.74 -16.57
CA VAL A 94 -7.98 10.45 -16.52
C VAL A 94 -7.80 11.98 -16.47
N GLY A 95 -6.60 12.46 -16.74
CA GLY A 95 -6.24 13.87 -16.80
C GLY A 95 -5.76 14.47 -15.48
N LYS A 96 -5.81 15.80 -15.37
CA LYS A 96 -5.29 16.55 -14.20
C LYS A 96 -6.35 16.80 -13.13
N LYS A 97 -7.61 16.42 -13.39
CA LYS A 97 -8.74 16.62 -12.48
C LYS A 97 -8.59 15.73 -11.25
N LYS A 98 -8.88 16.27 -10.08
CA LYS A 98 -9.01 15.47 -8.86
C LYS A 98 -10.28 14.62 -8.96
N LEU A 99 -10.14 13.32 -8.78
CA LEU A 99 -11.27 12.40 -8.71
C LEU A 99 -11.96 12.47 -7.34
N GLY A 100 -13.26 12.20 -7.34
CA GLY A 100 -14.01 11.99 -6.10
C GLY A 100 -13.56 10.72 -5.38
N ARG A 101 -13.74 10.65 -4.06
CA ARG A 101 -13.31 9.51 -3.26
C ARG A 101 -13.97 8.20 -3.71
N GLU A 102 -15.27 8.22 -3.99
CA GLU A 102 -15.99 7.06 -4.50
C GLU A 102 -15.39 6.55 -5.83
N GLN A 103 -15.12 7.46 -6.77
CA GLN A 103 -14.48 7.12 -8.05
C GLN A 103 -13.09 6.50 -7.86
N LEU A 104 -12.31 7.03 -6.91
CA LEU A 104 -11.00 6.48 -6.55
C LEU A 104 -11.12 5.08 -5.98
N TYR A 105 -12.09 4.84 -5.09
CA TYR A 105 -12.34 3.53 -4.49
C TYR A 105 -12.80 2.51 -5.51
N THR A 106 -13.83 2.80 -6.30
CA THR A 106 -14.33 1.88 -7.34
C THR A 106 -13.23 1.54 -8.35
N GLY A 107 -12.44 2.53 -8.77
CA GLY A 107 -11.30 2.32 -9.65
C GLY A 107 -10.18 1.47 -9.01
N ALA A 108 -9.89 1.71 -7.73
CA ALA A 108 -8.90 0.93 -6.99
C ALA A 108 -9.35 -0.52 -6.80
N GLU A 109 -10.59 -0.76 -6.36
CA GLU A 109 -11.19 -2.08 -6.18
C GLU A 109 -11.09 -2.90 -7.46
N PHE A 110 -11.54 -2.34 -8.59
CA PHE A 110 -11.49 -3.01 -9.87
C PHE A 110 -10.05 -3.39 -10.25
N GLN A 111 -9.09 -2.48 -10.07
CA GLN A 111 -7.69 -2.72 -10.39
C GLN A 111 -7.07 -3.82 -9.51
N VAL A 112 -7.27 -3.75 -8.19
CA VAL A 112 -6.64 -4.72 -7.27
C VAL A 112 -7.27 -6.10 -7.39
N ILE A 113 -8.58 -6.19 -7.64
CA ILE A 113 -9.25 -7.47 -7.92
C ILE A 113 -8.71 -8.05 -9.22
N THR A 114 -8.62 -7.24 -10.29
CA THR A 114 -8.08 -7.72 -11.58
C THR A 114 -6.66 -8.25 -11.43
N ALA A 115 -5.82 -7.59 -10.62
CA ALA A 115 -4.48 -8.09 -10.31
C ALA A 115 -4.50 -9.39 -9.48
N ALA A 116 -5.37 -9.48 -8.48
CA ALA A 116 -5.53 -10.70 -7.68
C ALA A 116 -5.97 -11.90 -8.53
N ILE A 117 -6.84 -11.69 -9.54
CA ILE A 117 -7.23 -12.75 -10.49
C ILE A 117 -6.01 -13.29 -11.25
N GLN A 118 -5.04 -12.44 -11.60
CA GLN A 118 -3.83 -12.87 -12.30
C GLN A 118 -2.83 -13.57 -11.36
N PHE A 119 -2.72 -13.13 -10.11
CA PHE A 119 -1.70 -13.64 -9.18
C PHE A 119 -2.13 -14.85 -8.35
N CYS A 120 -3.41 -14.92 -7.96
CA CYS A 120 -3.97 -15.97 -7.11
C CYS A 120 -5.44 -16.27 -7.47
N PRO A 121 -5.72 -16.79 -8.68
CA PRO A 121 -7.09 -17.01 -9.17
C PRO A 121 -7.93 -17.95 -8.31
N ASP A 122 -7.30 -18.82 -7.53
CA ASP A 122 -7.93 -19.75 -6.58
C ASP A 122 -8.43 -19.05 -5.30
N LYS A 123 -7.88 -17.87 -4.98
CA LYS A 123 -8.26 -17.07 -3.80
C LYS A 123 -9.36 -16.05 -4.09
N VAL A 124 -9.71 -15.86 -5.37
CA VAL A 124 -10.77 -14.95 -5.83
C VAL A 124 -12.05 -15.76 -6.11
N PRO A 125 -13.20 -15.38 -5.53
CA PRO A 125 -14.48 -16.06 -5.79
C PRO A 125 -14.86 -16.07 -7.28
N ASP A 126 -15.50 -17.14 -7.73
CA ASP A 126 -15.89 -17.32 -9.13
C ASP A 126 -16.87 -16.25 -9.62
N ASP A 127 -17.86 -15.89 -8.79
CA ASP A 127 -18.83 -14.84 -9.11
C ASP A 127 -18.15 -13.47 -9.34
N ILE A 128 -17.09 -13.18 -8.59
CA ILE A 128 -16.29 -11.96 -8.77
C ILE A 128 -15.47 -12.02 -10.05
N LYS A 129 -14.85 -13.17 -10.35
CA LYS A 129 -14.11 -13.38 -11.63
C LYS A 129 -15.03 -13.17 -12.84
N GLU A 130 -16.24 -13.72 -12.80
CA GLU A 130 -17.25 -13.56 -13.84
C GLU A 130 -17.69 -12.09 -13.99
N LYS A 131 -17.95 -11.40 -12.88
CA LYS A 131 -18.31 -9.97 -12.89
C LYS A 131 -17.21 -9.11 -13.52
N VAL A 132 -15.94 -9.36 -13.18
CA VAL A 132 -14.80 -8.64 -13.77
C VAL A 132 -14.69 -8.92 -15.26
N LYS A 133 -14.80 -10.19 -15.69
CA LYS A 133 -14.80 -10.57 -17.10
C LYS A 133 -15.92 -9.87 -17.88
N SER A 134 -17.15 -9.92 -17.36
CA SER A 134 -18.30 -9.25 -17.99
C SER A 134 -18.11 -7.74 -18.10
N ALA A 135 -17.52 -7.10 -17.08
CA ALA A 135 -17.20 -5.69 -17.13
C ALA A 135 -16.16 -5.37 -18.21
N LEU A 136 -15.08 -6.15 -18.31
CA LEU A 136 -14.05 -5.97 -19.34
C LEU A 136 -14.62 -6.15 -20.75
N ASP A 137 -15.43 -7.19 -20.98
CA ASP A 137 -16.06 -7.46 -22.28
C ASP A 137 -16.97 -6.29 -22.72
N LYS A 138 -17.71 -5.69 -21.78
CA LYS A 138 -18.54 -4.51 -22.06
C LYS A 138 -17.71 -3.28 -22.42
N GLU A 139 -16.58 -3.07 -21.74
CA GLU A 139 -15.71 -1.92 -22.03
C GLU A 139 -14.96 -2.08 -23.36
N LEU A 140 -14.62 -3.30 -23.77
CA LEU A 140 -14.05 -3.58 -25.08
C LEU A 140 -15.06 -3.29 -26.20
N LYS A 141 -16.30 -3.78 -26.06
CA LYS A 141 -17.38 -3.56 -27.04
C LYS A 141 -17.83 -2.10 -27.19
N LYS A 142 -17.54 -1.24 -26.22
CA LYS A 142 -17.83 0.21 -26.29
C LYS A 142 -16.77 1.00 -27.08
N LYS A 143 -15.60 0.38 -27.33
CA LYS A 143 -14.50 0.99 -28.08
C LYS A 143 -14.51 0.61 -29.56
N ASP A 144 -15.37 -0.33 -29.95
CA ASP A 144 -15.72 -0.70 -31.31
C ASP A 144 -16.90 0.16 -31.81
#